data_AF-Q7WT57-F1
#
_entry.id   AF-Q7WT57-F1
#
_cell.length_a   1.000
_cell.length_b   1.000
_cell.length_c   1.000
_cell.angle_alpha   90.00
_cell.angle_beta   90.00
_cell.angle_gamma   90.00
#
_symmetry.space_group_name_H-M   'P 1'
#
loop_
_entity.id
_entity.type
_entity.pdbx_description
1 polymer ?
#
loop_
_entity_poly.entity_id
_entity_poly.type
_entity_poly.pdbx_seq_one_letter_code
_entity_poly.pdbx_strand_id
1 'polypeptide(L)'
;SIKAELQKRQRLFGENDVNHINQYQKLYKEGLVSEPMPHLFLISDEFAELKSEQPEFMKELVSTARIGRSLGIHLILATQKPSGVVDDQIWSNSKFKLALKVQNTSDSNEILKTPDAAEITLPGRAYLQVGNNEIYELFQSAWSGADYVENKEDKEHLDATIYAINDLGQYEILSEDLSGLGSSKEVITVPSELDAVIDYIHDYAEINEIEALARPWLPPLPESVYLQDLHAIQFKEAWTKEKKPLQATVGLLDQPELQSQTPLTLDISKDGHVAVFSSPGYGKSTFLQSVIMDVARQHSPEHLHVYLLDFGTNGLMPLKSLPHVADIITLDQVEKCEKFLRRIEDLLKDRKQLLSKYGVASLEMYERASKEVLPTILITLDNYDAVREAGFVEDFERIIAQIVREGAAVGIHLMLTATRQNALRVQVNTNIKLQIALYMIDEAESRAIVGRTELKIEELAGRGLVKIDEPTIFQTALPTDGEDVLTRIENIQAEGKEMDSFWDGERPKAIPMVPEVLEYKEFIAWPETRKIIEAGK
;
A
#
# COMPACT_ATOMS: atom_id res chain seq x y z
N SER A 1 -1.56 4.62 12.85
CA SER A 1 -2.63 5.48 13.43
C SER A 1 -2.29 5.89 14.87
N ILE A 2 -2.79 7.03 15.37
CA ILE A 2 -2.60 7.48 16.77
C ILE A 2 -3.22 6.49 17.75
N LYS A 3 -4.41 5.97 17.41
CA LYS A 3 -5.10 4.98 18.24
C LYS A 3 -4.29 3.69 18.38
N ALA A 4 -3.66 3.25 17.29
CA ALA A 4 -2.75 2.11 17.30
C ALA A 4 -1.53 2.37 18.22
N GLU A 5 -0.96 3.58 18.16
CA GLU A 5 0.15 3.98 19.02
C GLU A 5 -0.24 3.98 20.51
N LEU A 6 -1.44 4.48 20.84
CA LEU A 6 -1.98 4.42 22.19
C LEU A 6 -2.14 2.98 22.68
N GLN A 7 -2.75 2.11 21.87
CA GLN A 7 -2.97 0.71 22.21
C GLN A 7 -1.64 -0.03 22.37
N LYS A 8 -0.66 0.24 21.51
CA LYS A 8 0.71 -0.29 21.62
C LYS A 8 1.32 0.09 22.98
N ARG A 9 1.27 1.38 23.36
CA ARG A 9 1.79 1.87 24.64
C ARG A 9 1.06 1.26 25.83
N GLN A 10 -0.27 1.22 25.81
CA GLN A 10 -1.07 0.61 26.87
C GLN A 10 -0.75 -0.88 27.06
N ARG A 11 -0.62 -1.63 25.96
CA ARG A 11 -0.27 -3.04 25.99
C ARG A 11 1.11 -3.25 26.60
N LEU A 12 2.13 -2.55 26.10
CA LEU A 12 3.50 -2.65 26.63
C LEU A 12 3.58 -2.26 28.11
N PHE A 13 2.82 -1.26 28.53
CA PHE A 13 2.81 -0.82 29.92
C PHE A 13 2.13 -1.86 30.82
N GLY A 14 1.02 -2.43 30.37
CA GLY A 14 0.33 -3.52 31.06
C GLY A 14 1.15 -4.80 31.16
N GLU A 15 1.87 -5.18 30.09
CA GLU A 15 2.79 -6.33 30.09
C GLU A 15 3.96 -6.18 31.09
N ASN A 16 4.27 -4.95 31.50
CA ASN A 16 5.37 -4.63 32.42
C ASN A 16 4.88 -4.05 33.76
N ASP A 17 3.59 -4.20 34.09
CA ASP A 17 2.97 -3.72 35.34
C ASP A 17 3.23 -2.23 35.66
N VAL A 18 3.35 -1.39 34.63
CA VAL A 18 3.55 0.06 34.77
C VAL A 18 2.34 0.83 34.27
N ASN A 19 2.11 2.02 34.82
CA ASN A 19 0.98 2.88 34.43
C ASN A 19 1.41 4.25 33.88
N HIS A 20 2.73 4.51 33.83
CA HIS A 20 3.28 5.80 33.43
C HIS A 20 4.58 5.63 32.65
N ILE A 21 4.79 6.46 31.61
CA ILE A 21 5.98 6.40 30.74
C ILE A 21 7.30 6.52 31.51
N ASN A 22 7.36 7.39 32.53
CA ASN A 22 8.53 7.54 33.39
C ASN A 22 8.93 6.22 34.10
N GLN A 23 7.95 5.39 34.47
CA GLN A 23 8.22 4.08 35.07
C GLN A 23 8.75 3.12 34.01
N TYR A 24 8.16 3.09 32.82
CA TYR A 24 8.63 2.28 31.71
C TYR A 24 10.06 2.65 31.29
N GLN A 25 10.37 3.94 31.17
CA GLN A 25 11.73 4.42 30.86
C GLN A 25 12.75 4.04 31.93
N LYS A 26 12.33 3.92 33.20
CA LYS A 26 13.19 3.41 34.27
C LYS A 26 13.52 1.94 34.04
N LEU A 27 12.52 1.11 33.69
CA LEU A 27 12.74 -0.30 33.34
C LEU A 27 13.70 -0.45 32.15
N TYR A 28 13.56 0.41 31.12
CA TYR A 28 14.45 0.40 29.96
C TYR A 28 15.89 0.76 30.34
N LYS A 29 16.09 1.80 31.15
CA LYS A 29 17.41 2.18 31.66
C LYS A 29 18.05 1.12 32.55
N GLU A 30 17.24 0.31 33.22
CA GLU A 30 17.66 -0.83 34.04
C GLU A 30 17.90 -2.11 33.20
N GLY A 31 17.62 -2.09 31.90
CA GLY A 31 17.78 -3.23 30.99
C GLY A 31 16.74 -4.33 31.16
N LEU A 32 15.63 -4.06 31.86
CA LEU A 32 14.55 -5.02 32.09
C LEU A 32 13.58 -5.14 30.90
N VAL A 33 13.56 -4.12 30.04
CA VAL A 33 12.83 -4.11 28.76
C VAL A 33 13.79 -3.70 27.64
N SER A 34 13.58 -4.26 26.45
CA SER A 34 14.47 -4.05 25.29
C SER A 34 14.03 -2.93 24.35
N GLU A 35 12.74 -2.56 24.34
CA GLU A 35 12.21 -1.53 23.44
C GLU A 35 12.20 -0.15 24.15
N PRO A 36 12.83 0.90 23.58
CA PRO A 36 12.73 2.24 24.14
C PRO A 36 11.33 2.83 23.90
N MET A 37 10.79 3.54 24.89
CA MET A 37 9.53 4.28 24.75
C MET A 37 9.73 5.79 24.93
N PRO A 38 9.88 6.56 23.84
CA PRO A 38 10.05 8.01 23.90
C PRO A 38 8.73 8.74 24.14
N HIS A 39 8.84 9.99 24.62
CA HIS A 39 7.72 10.92 24.60
C HIS A 39 7.35 11.27 23.17
N LEU A 40 6.05 11.24 22.84
CA LEU A 40 5.55 11.56 21.51
C LEU A 40 4.97 12.97 21.54
N PHE A 41 5.55 13.89 20.77
CA PHE A 41 4.98 15.22 20.55
C PHE A 41 4.20 15.22 19.23
N LEU A 42 2.91 15.52 19.31
CA LEU A 42 2.04 15.76 18.17
C LEU A 42 1.86 17.26 18.04
N ILE A 43 2.27 17.84 16.91
CA ILE A 43 2.16 19.27 16.64
C ILE A 43 1.20 19.43 15.47
N SER A 44 0.06 20.08 15.71
CA SER A 44 -0.86 20.49 14.65
C SER A 44 -0.70 21.97 14.42
N ASP A 45 -0.07 22.33 13.29
CA ASP A 45 -0.16 23.70 12.79
C ASP A 45 -1.55 23.94 12.19
N GLU A 46 -2.02 25.18 12.24
CA GLU A 46 -3.35 25.63 11.83
C GLU A 46 -4.50 24.64 12.14
N PHE A 47 -4.64 24.24 13.41
CA PHE A 47 -5.61 23.21 13.80
C PHE A 47 -7.08 23.61 13.56
N ALA A 48 -7.35 24.90 13.32
CA ALA A 48 -8.68 25.39 12.95
C ALA A 48 -9.16 24.81 11.61
N GLU A 49 -8.27 24.75 10.61
CA GLU A 49 -8.57 24.14 9.32
C GLU A 49 -8.83 22.65 9.49
N LEU A 50 -7.97 21.96 10.24
CA LEU A 50 -8.12 20.54 10.56
C LEU A 50 -9.45 20.23 11.27
N LYS A 51 -9.89 21.09 12.20
CA LYS A 51 -11.18 20.96 12.89
C LYS A 51 -12.37 21.12 11.94
N SER A 52 -12.22 21.96 10.92
CA SER A 52 -13.28 22.21 9.92
C SER A 52 -13.41 21.06 8.91
N GLU A 53 -12.29 20.49 8.47
CA GLU A 53 -12.27 19.40 7.49
C GLU A 53 -12.55 18.04 8.14
N GLN A 54 -11.99 17.79 9.33
CA GLN A 54 -12.03 16.50 10.02
C GLN A 54 -12.42 16.66 11.51
N PRO A 55 -13.67 17.06 11.81
CA PRO A 55 -14.11 17.35 13.18
C PRO A 55 -14.07 16.13 14.10
N GLU A 56 -14.38 14.93 13.59
CA GLU A 56 -14.36 13.70 14.38
C GLU A 56 -12.93 13.28 14.75
N PHE A 57 -11.99 13.41 13.82
CA PHE A 57 -10.57 13.19 14.08
C PHE A 57 -10.06 14.12 15.20
N MET A 58 -10.44 15.39 15.17
CA MET A 58 -10.05 16.34 16.22
C MET A 58 -10.58 15.99 17.60
N LYS A 59 -11.85 15.55 17.70
CA LYS A 59 -12.40 15.06 18.97
C LYS A 59 -11.61 13.87 19.50
N GLU A 60 -11.27 12.94 18.62
CA GLU A 60 -10.48 11.76 18.96
C GLU A 60 -9.07 12.14 19.43
N LEU A 61 -8.40 13.05 18.72
CA LEU A 61 -7.05 13.53 19.01
C LEU A 61 -6.97 14.26 20.36
N VAL A 62 -7.92 15.16 20.66
CA VAL A 62 -8.00 15.86 21.95
C VAL A 62 -8.34 14.90 23.09
N SER A 63 -9.28 13.97 22.88
CA SER A 63 -9.63 12.93 23.87
C SER A 63 -8.44 12.02 24.17
N THR A 64 -7.72 11.65 23.12
CA THR A 64 -6.49 10.86 23.16
C THR A 64 -5.40 11.56 23.94
N ALA A 65 -5.12 12.84 23.66
CA ALA A 65 -4.08 13.59 24.37
C ALA A 65 -4.37 13.70 25.88
N ARG A 66 -5.65 13.82 26.26
CA ARG A 66 -6.07 13.82 27.68
C ARG A 66 -5.69 12.52 28.39
N ILE A 67 -5.98 11.37 27.78
CA ILE A 67 -5.65 10.03 28.34
C ILE A 67 -4.15 9.73 28.18
N GLY A 68 -3.56 10.22 27.10
CA GLY A 68 -2.21 9.92 26.64
C GLY A 68 -1.08 10.53 27.46
N ARG A 69 -1.36 11.47 28.37
CA ARG A 69 -0.33 12.09 29.22
C ARG A 69 0.47 11.06 30.04
N SER A 70 -0.21 10.08 30.65
CA SER A 70 0.49 9.00 31.37
C SER A 70 1.25 8.08 30.43
N LEU A 71 0.78 7.94 29.18
CA LEU A 71 1.43 7.21 28.09
C LEU A 71 2.57 8.01 27.43
N GLY A 72 2.80 9.26 27.87
CA GLY A 72 3.85 10.13 27.36
C GLY A 72 3.57 10.79 26.02
N ILE A 73 2.30 10.90 25.65
CA ILE A 73 1.86 11.63 24.45
C ILE A 73 1.51 13.07 24.85
N HIS A 74 2.08 14.03 24.12
CA HIS A 74 1.90 15.46 24.30
C HIS A 74 1.37 16.07 23.01
N LEU A 75 0.36 16.93 23.12
CA LEU A 75 -0.26 17.59 22.00
C LEU A 75 -0.01 19.09 22.07
N ILE A 76 0.47 19.67 20.97
CA ILE A 76 0.63 21.11 20.75
C ILE A 76 -0.29 21.49 19.60
N LEU A 77 -1.21 22.42 19.86
CA LEU A 77 -2.13 22.95 18.87
C LEU A 77 -1.76 24.41 18.60
N ALA A 78 -1.52 24.75 17.34
CA ALA A 78 -1.26 26.09 16.88
C ALA A 78 -2.35 26.52 15.88
N THR A 79 -2.76 27.79 15.94
CA THR A 79 -3.71 28.38 14.99
C THR A 79 -3.48 29.88 14.91
N GLN A 80 -3.71 30.43 13.72
CA GLN A 80 -3.75 31.88 13.51
C GLN A 80 -5.07 32.50 13.95
N LYS A 81 -6.17 31.72 13.99
CA LYS A 81 -7.52 32.20 14.30
C LYS A 81 -8.13 31.37 15.43
N PRO A 82 -7.84 31.70 16.69
CA PRO A 82 -8.37 30.93 17.83
C PRO A 82 -9.91 31.04 17.94
N SER A 83 -10.48 32.15 17.46
CA SER A 83 -11.91 32.48 17.59
C SER A 83 -12.87 31.39 17.11
N GLY A 84 -13.65 30.82 18.04
CA GLY A 84 -14.67 29.80 17.76
C GLY A 84 -14.12 28.39 17.54
N VAL A 85 -12.80 28.22 17.64
CA VAL A 85 -12.10 26.96 17.39
C VAL A 85 -11.68 26.32 18.71
N VAL A 86 -11.34 27.12 19.72
CA VAL A 86 -10.93 26.66 21.05
C VAL A 86 -12.17 26.45 21.92
N ASP A 87 -12.55 25.20 22.14
CA ASP A 87 -13.64 24.85 23.08
C ASP A 87 -13.14 24.66 24.52
N ASP A 88 -14.08 24.57 25.46
CA ASP A 88 -13.79 24.37 26.89
C ASP A 88 -12.99 23.09 27.15
N GLN A 89 -13.12 22.08 26.29
CA GLN A 89 -12.39 20.83 26.41
C GLN A 89 -10.91 21.05 26.07
N ILE A 90 -10.58 21.73 24.98
CA ILE A 90 -9.20 22.09 24.65
C ILE A 90 -8.63 23.01 25.74
N TRP A 91 -9.40 24.00 26.19
CA TRP A 91 -8.94 24.98 27.18
C TRP A 91 -8.61 24.35 28.54
N SER A 92 -9.48 23.45 29.03
CA SER A 92 -9.31 22.76 30.32
C SER A 92 -8.22 21.68 30.32
N ASN A 93 -7.93 21.08 29.16
CA ASN A 93 -6.87 20.06 29.04
C ASN A 93 -5.50 20.66 28.70
N SER A 94 -5.41 21.96 28.38
CA SER A 94 -4.16 22.64 28.06
C SER A 94 -3.52 23.25 29.31
N LYS A 95 -2.47 22.59 29.82
CA LYS A 95 -1.75 23.04 31.04
C LYS A 95 -1.02 24.36 30.85
N PHE A 96 -0.49 24.60 29.67
CA PHE A 96 0.15 25.87 29.31
C PHE A 96 -0.43 26.38 28.00
N LYS A 97 -0.36 27.70 27.82
CA LYS A 97 -0.87 28.43 26.68
C LYS A 97 0.17 29.48 26.28
N LEU A 98 0.42 29.58 24.99
CA LEU A 98 1.34 30.54 24.40
C LEU A 98 0.54 31.40 23.44
N ALA A 99 0.58 32.72 23.62
CA ALA A 99 -0.05 33.65 22.69
C ALA A 99 0.99 34.63 22.17
N LEU A 100 1.27 34.51 20.87
CA LEU A 100 1.98 35.53 20.10
C LEU A 100 1.03 36.69 19.77
N LYS A 101 1.50 37.66 19.00
CA LYS A 101 0.65 38.76 18.50
C LYS A 101 -0.58 38.20 17.77
N VAL A 102 -1.77 38.53 18.30
CA VAL A 102 -3.07 38.25 17.67
C VAL A 102 -3.67 39.53 17.08
N GLN A 103 -4.61 39.39 16.14
CA GLN A 103 -5.19 40.55 15.44
C GLN A 103 -6.09 41.39 16.35
N ASN A 104 -6.95 40.74 17.14
CA ASN A 104 -7.99 41.41 17.91
C ASN A 104 -7.95 41.02 19.39
N THR A 105 -8.51 41.88 20.24
CA THR A 105 -8.64 41.61 21.68
C THR A 105 -9.52 40.38 21.97
N SER A 106 -10.50 40.07 21.11
CA SER A 106 -11.33 38.87 21.22
C SER A 106 -10.48 37.59 21.14
N ASP A 107 -9.56 37.52 20.17
CA ASP A 107 -8.68 36.36 19.99
C ASP A 107 -7.76 36.15 21.20
N SER A 108 -7.24 37.25 21.75
CA SER A 108 -6.42 37.21 22.97
C SER A 108 -7.24 36.69 24.16
N ASN A 109 -8.47 37.18 24.32
CA ASN A 109 -9.37 36.75 25.38
C ASN A 109 -9.77 35.28 25.24
N GLU A 110 -9.86 34.74 24.04
CA GLU A 110 -10.18 33.33 23.84
C GLU A 110 -9.09 32.41 24.39
N ILE A 111 -7.83 32.73 24.11
CA ILE A 111 -6.66 31.97 24.56
C ILE A 111 -6.36 32.26 26.03
N LEU A 112 -6.07 33.52 26.37
CA LEU A 112 -5.50 33.93 27.66
C LEU A 112 -6.53 34.41 28.70
N LYS A 113 -7.77 34.69 28.28
CA LYS A 113 -8.79 35.41 29.08
C LYS A 113 -8.41 36.86 29.44
N THR A 114 -7.43 37.43 28.73
CA THR A 114 -6.96 38.82 28.82
C THR A 114 -6.77 39.40 27.41
N PRO A 115 -6.82 40.72 27.21
CA PRO A 115 -6.61 41.34 25.90
C PRO A 115 -5.13 41.51 25.50
N ASP A 116 -4.18 41.20 26.39
CA ASP A 116 -2.78 41.65 26.32
C ASP A 116 -2.02 41.19 25.07
N ALA A 117 -2.32 40.02 24.51
CA ALA A 117 -1.61 39.51 23.33
C ALA A 117 -1.91 40.33 22.05
N ALA A 118 -3.04 41.06 22.03
CA ALA A 118 -3.37 41.96 20.93
C ALA A 118 -2.49 43.24 20.92
N GLU A 119 -1.91 43.60 22.06
CA GLU A 119 -1.06 44.78 22.20
C GLU A 119 0.41 44.52 21.81
N ILE A 120 0.77 43.26 21.54
CA ILE A 120 2.14 42.90 21.15
C ILE A 120 2.50 43.58 19.82
N THR A 121 3.66 44.23 19.78
CA THR A 121 4.16 44.93 18.58
C THR A 121 5.35 44.24 17.93
N LEU A 122 6.18 43.55 18.72
CA LEU A 122 7.42 42.92 18.25
C LEU A 122 7.18 41.46 17.82
N PRO A 123 7.69 41.03 16.66
CA PRO A 123 7.72 39.62 16.27
C PRO A 123 8.47 38.75 17.29
N GLY A 124 8.00 37.53 17.50
CA GLY A 124 8.57 36.58 18.47
C GLY A 124 8.27 36.91 19.94
N ARG A 125 7.67 38.06 20.24
CA ARG A 125 7.20 38.37 21.59
C ARG A 125 5.89 37.64 21.87
N ALA A 126 5.78 37.02 23.04
CA ALA A 126 4.64 36.17 23.40
C ALA A 126 4.35 36.18 24.91
N TYR A 127 3.09 35.95 25.27
CA TYR A 127 2.69 35.66 26.64
C TYR A 127 2.65 34.14 26.87
N LEU A 128 3.27 33.70 27.96
CA LEU A 128 3.16 32.34 28.48
C LEU A 128 2.22 32.35 29.69
N GLN A 129 1.13 31.59 29.60
CA GLN A 129 0.22 31.34 30.70
C GLN A 129 0.28 29.86 31.09
N VAL A 130 0.57 29.56 32.36
CA VAL A 130 0.56 28.19 32.90
C VAL A 130 -0.50 28.07 33.98
N GLY A 131 -1.28 26.98 33.93
CA GLY A 131 -2.38 26.74 34.86
C GLY A 131 -3.49 27.79 34.74
N ASN A 132 -4.15 28.09 35.86
CA ASN A 132 -5.13 29.18 35.97
C ASN A 132 -4.44 30.47 36.44
N ASN A 133 -3.53 31.02 35.62
CA ASN A 133 -2.66 32.17 35.97
C ASN A 133 -1.67 31.90 37.12
N GLU A 134 -1.16 30.68 37.23
CA GLU A 134 -0.06 30.41 38.17
C GLU A 134 1.24 31.07 37.70
N ILE A 135 1.45 31.10 36.38
CA ILE A 135 2.53 31.82 35.71
C ILE A 135 1.89 32.59 34.56
N TYR A 136 2.17 33.88 34.46
CA TYR A 136 1.75 34.74 33.35
C TYR A 136 2.89 35.71 33.03
N GLU A 137 3.70 35.38 32.03
CA GLU A 137 4.94 36.09 31.73
C GLU A 137 5.03 36.47 30.25
N LEU A 138 5.54 37.68 30.01
CA LEU A 138 5.87 38.16 28.68
C LEU A 138 7.32 37.83 28.36
N PHE A 139 7.57 37.07 27.30
CA PHE A 139 8.91 36.69 26.89
C PHE A 139 9.15 36.95 25.39
N GLN A 140 10.41 36.85 24.98
CA GLN A 140 10.85 36.96 23.59
C GLN A 140 11.37 35.59 23.14
N SER A 141 10.84 35.04 22.05
CA SER A 141 11.32 33.78 21.49
C SER A 141 12.70 33.96 20.84
N ALA A 142 13.54 32.93 20.96
CA ALA A 142 14.72 32.80 20.12
C ALA A 142 14.32 32.60 18.65
N TRP A 143 15.22 32.95 17.73
CA TRP A 143 15.06 32.76 16.30
C TRP A 143 16.27 32.00 15.76
N SER A 144 16.04 30.83 15.16
CA SER A 144 17.08 29.93 14.65
C SER A 144 17.30 30.06 13.14
N GLY A 145 16.69 31.05 12.49
CA GLY A 145 16.80 31.29 11.05
C GLY A 145 17.95 32.22 10.65
N ALA A 146 18.85 32.54 11.57
CA ALA A 146 20.03 33.35 11.29
C ALA A 146 21.08 32.54 10.51
N ASP A 147 21.91 33.21 9.71
CA ASP A 147 22.99 32.56 8.96
C ASP A 147 24.05 31.98 9.92
N TYR A 148 24.40 30.71 9.73
CA TYR A 148 25.46 30.05 10.48
C TYR A 148 26.83 30.34 9.88
N VAL A 149 27.70 31.01 10.65
CA VAL A 149 29.08 31.28 10.26
C VAL A 149 30.00 30.61 11.26
N GLU A 150 30.63 29.52 10.83
CA GLU A 150 31.60 28.77 11.61
C GLU A 150 32.84 29.65 11.86
N ASN A 151 33.00 30.12 13.10
CA ASN A 151 33.98 31.15 13.53
C ASN A 151 33.63 32.59 13.15
N LYS A 152 32.50 33.13 13.62
CA LYS A 152 32.46 34.56 13.96
C LYS A 152 33.45 34.82 15.10
N GLU A 153 34.72 35.09 14.78
CA GLU A 153 35.46 36.04 15.62
C GLU A 153 34.57 37.29 15.68
N ASP A 154 34.26 37.79 16.89
CA ASP A 154 33.46 39.00 17.13
C ASP A 154 34.02 40.20 16.34
N LYS A 155 33.74 40.26 15.04
CA LYS A 155 33.76 41.48 14.27
C LYS A 155 32.43 42.13 14.59
N GLU A 156 32.39 42.84 15.72
CA GLU A 156 31.49 43.97 15.87
C GLU A 156 31.52 44.70 14.52
N HIS A 157 30.38 44.76 13.84
CA HIS A 157 30.19 45.72 12.77
C HIS A 157 30.32 47.10 13.43
N LEU A 158 31.55 47.60 13.52
CA LEU A 158 31.84 48.98 13.87
C LEU A 158 31.24 49.82 12.76
N ASP A 159 30.08 50.39 13.03
CA ASP A 159 29.40 51.34 12.17
C ASP A 159 30.35 52.53 11.94
N ALA A 160 31.08 52.50 10.82
CA ALA A 160 32.12 53.46 10.48
C ALA A 160 31.53 54.72 9.84
N THR A 161 30.31 55.10 10.24
CA THR A 161 29.64 56.31 9.75
C THR A 161 30.33 57.55 10.33
N ILE A 162 30.99 58.32 9.46
CA ILE A 162 31.70 59.54 9.83
C ILE A 162 30.72 60.72 9.77
N TYR A 163 30.51 61.39 10.91
CA TYR A 163 29.71 62.61 11.00
C TYR A 163 30.61 63.85 11.09
N ALA A 164 30.29 64.90 10.32
CA ALA A 164 30.79 66.25 10.59
C ALA A 164 29.78 67.01 11.44
N ILE A 165 30.28 67.77 12.42
CA ILE A 165 29.45 68.69 13.20
C ILE A 165 29.57 70.06 12.54
N ASN A 166 28.46 70.60 12.04
CA ASN A 166 28.44 71.92 11.43
C ASN A 166 28.53 73.05 12.48
N ASP A 167 28.69 74.30 12.02
CA ASP A 167 28.86 75.48 12.89
C ASP A 167 27.63 75.79 13.79
N LEU A 168 26.52 75.05 13.59
CA LEU A 168 25.29 75.11 14.40
C LEU A 168 25.17 73.93 15.39
N GLY A 169 26.16 73.04 15.45
CA GLY A 169 26.19 71.90 16.36
C GLY A 169 25.36 70.69 15.91
N GLN A 170 24.97 70.62 14.64
CA GLN A 170 24.19 69.51 14.09
C GLN A 170 25.10 68.53 13.35
N TYR A 171 24.79 67.23 13.45
CA TYR A 171 25.53 66.16 12.80
C TYR A 171 25.09 66.00 11.33
N GLU A 172 26.01 66.13 10.39
CA GLU A 172 25.84 65.80 8.96
C GLU A 172 26.68 64.57 8.60
N ILE A 173 26.08 63.60 7.91
CA ILE A 173 26.74 62.36 7.48
C ILE A 173 27.66 62.67 6.28
N LEU A 174 28.96 62.41 6.41
CA LEU A 174 29.95 62.60 5.35
C LEU A 174 30.20 61.35 4.49
N SER A 175 29.86 60.16 5.01
CA SER A 175 29.97 58.89 4.29
C SER A 175 28.93 57.90 4.80
N GLU A 176 28.21 57.23 3.89
CA GLU A 176 27.48 56.00 4.22
C GLU A 176 28.48 54.86 4.42
N ASP A 177 28.09 53.86 5.21
CA ASP A 177 28.90 52.74 5.69
C ASP A 177 29.77 52.11 4.58
N LEU A 178 31.09 52.20 4.74
CA LEU A 178 32.11 51.70 3.80
C LEU A 178 32.55 50.26 4.10
N SER A 179 31.88 49.56 5.03
CA SER A 179 32.24 48.20 5.46
C SER A 179 32.19 47.13 4.35
N GLY A 180 31.60 47.42 3.19
CA GLY A 180 31.27 46.44 2.14
C GLY A 180 32.13 46.44 0.85
N LEU A 181 33.25 47.15 0.76
CA LEU A 181 33.98 47.33 -0.52
C LEU A 181 35.08 46.27 -0.84
N GLY A 182 35.05 45.09 -0.23
CA GLY A 182 35.98 44.00 -0.51
C GLY A 182 35.30 42.72 -1.00
N SER A 183 35.66 42.28 -2.22
CA SER A 183 35.44 40.96 -2.85
C SER A 183 34.02 40.56 -3.30
N SER A 184 33.87 40.50 -4.64
CA SER A 184 33.09 39.55 -5.46
C SER A 184 32.03 38.69 -4.77
N LYS A 185 30.76 39.03 -5.04
CA LYS A 185 29.59 38.18 -4.79
C LYS A 185 29.61 36.92 -5.68
N GLU A 186 30.26 35.87 -5.23
CA GLU A 186 29.65 34.54 -5.35
C GLU A 186 28.63 34.46 -4.21
N VAL A 187 27.35 34.27 -4.55
CA VAL A 187 26.31 34.05 -3.54
C VAL A 187 26.50 32.63 -3.02
N ILE A 188 27.43 32.46 -2.08
CA ILE A 188 27.51 31.24 -1.27
C ILE A 188 26.26 31.28 -0.39
N THR A 189 25.33 30.37 -0.62
CA THR A 189 24.20 30.15 0.29
C THR A 189 24.77 29.66 1.61
N VAL A 190 24.82 30.54 2.61
CA VAL A 190 25.22 30.19 3.97
C VAL A 190 24.04 29.42 4.61
N PRO A 191 24.26 28.23 5.17
CA PRO A 191 23.19 27.49 5.84
C PRO A 191 22.68 28.27 7.05
N SER A 192 21.42 28.05 7.45
CA SER A 192 20.91 28.63 8.69
C SER A 192 21.49 27.93 9.92
N GLU A 193 21.46 28.57 11.08
CA GLU A 193 21.80 27.95 12.37
C GLU A 193 20.95 26.69 12.63
N LEU A 194 19.69 26.68 12.18
CA LEU A 194 18.84 25.50 12.25
C LEU A 194 19.36 24.35 11.36
N ASP A 195 19.73 24.64 10.11
CA ASP A 195 20.27 23.62 9.20
C ASP A 195 21.55 23.00 9.77
N ALA A 196 22.46 23.84 10.28
CA ALA A 196 23.70 23.37 10.91
C ALA A 196 23.44 22.45 12.11
N VAL A 197 22.42 22.73 12.93
CA VAL A 197 22.03 21.87 14.06
C VAL A 197 21.42 20.56 13.56
N ILE A 198 20.59 20.59 12.51
CA ILE A 198 20.00 19.40 11.91
C ILE A 198 21.09 18.48 11.35
N ASP A 199 22.00 19.04 10.55
CA ASP A 199 23.11 18.30 9.94
C ASP A 199 24.01 17.67 11.00
N TYR A 200 24.38 18.43 12.04
CA TYR A 200 25.18 17.89 13.15
C TYR A 200 24.47 16.74 13.88
N ILE A 201 23.17 16.85 14.14
CA ILE A 201 22.39 15.77 14.79
C ILE A 201 22.34 14.53 13.89
N HIS A 202 22.17 14.73 12.58
CA HIS A 202 22.15 13.64 11.60
C HIS A 202 23.50 12.92 11.56
N ASP A 203 24.59 13.65 11.35
CA ASP A 203 25.96 13.10 11.31
C ASP A 203 26.30 12.39 12.62
N TYR A 204 25.95 12.99 13.76
CA TYR A 204 26.17 12.37 15.06
C TYR A 204 25.39 11.05 15.20
N ALA A 205 24.15 10.99 14.72
CA ALA A 205 23.34 9.78 14.77
C ALA A 205 23.92 8.66 13.88
N GLU A 206 24.41 8.99 12.68
CA GLU A 206 25.07 8.02 11.80
C GLU A 206 26.37 7.49 12.39
N ILE A 207 27.24 8.38 12.88
CA ILE A 207 28.55 8.01 13.48
C ILE A 207 28.36 7.11 14.71
N ASN A 208 27.31 7.32 15.49
CA ASN A 208 27.03 6.54 16.70
C ASN A 208 26.07 5.36 16.46
N GLU A 209 25.72 5.06 15.21
CA GLU A 209 24.81 3.97 14.83
C GLU A 209 23.48 4.01 15.63
N ILE A 210 22.95 5.21 15.87
CA ILE A 210 21.71 5.39 16.61
C ILE A 210 20.54 4.92 15.74
N GLU A 211 19.89 3.83 16.15
CA GLU A 211 18.73 3.30 15.43
C GLU A 211 17.59 4.31 15.33
N ALA A 212 17.04 4.45 14.13
CA ALA A 212 15.86 5.27 13.90
C ALA A 212 14.65 4.69 14.62
N LEU A 213 13.95 5.54 15.38
CA LEU A 213 12.73 5.14 16.07
C LEU A 213 11.63 4.74 15.07
N ALA A 214 10.85 3.73 15.44
CA ALA A 214 9.66 3.34 14.69
C ALA A 214 8.69 4.54 14.56
N ARG A 215 8.35 4.90 13.32
CA ARG A 215 7.44 6.00 13.04
C ARG A 215 6.00 5.54 13.31
N PRO A 216 5.20 6.26 14.12
CA PRO A 216 3.79 5.88 14.39
C PRO A 216 2.90 5.94 13.13
N TRP A 217 3.36 6.68 12.11
CA TRP A 217 2.81 6.71 10.76
C TRP A 217 3.85 6.18 9.79
N LEU A 218 3.45 5.13 9.07
CA LEU A 218 4.16 4.68 7.90
C LEU A 218 3.94 5.68 6.76
N PRO A 219 4.88 5.76 5.79
CA PRO A 219 4.62 6.51 4.56
C PRO A 219 3.32 6.02 3.91
N PRO A 220 2.61 6.87 3.17
CA PRO A 220 1.44 6.43 2.40
C PRO A 220 1.84 5.29 1.48
N LEU A 221 0.88 4.40 1.17
CA LEU A 221 1.16 3.32 0.24
C LEU A 221 1.73 3.90 -1.07
N PRO A 222 2.86 3.39 -1.56
CA PRO A 222 3.44 3.85 -2.81
C PRO A 222 2.46 3.66 -3.97
N GLU A 223 2.62 4.46 -5.02
CA GLU A 223 1.77 4.38 -6.22
C GLU A 223 2.08 3.13 -7.06
N SER A 224 3.32 2.65 -7.00
CA SER A 224 3.79 1.46 -7.69
C SER A 224 4.63 0.61 -6.75
N VAL A 225 4.42 -0.69 -6.80
CA VAL A 225 5.16 -1.70 -6.04
C VAL A 225 5.49 -2.83 -7.01
N TYR A 226 6.66 -3.44 -6.92
CA TYR A 226 7.03 -4.56 -7.78
C TYR A 226 6.95 -5.88 -7.01
N LEU A 227 6.51 -6.95 -7.68
CA LEU A 227 6.40 -8.27 -7.04
C LEU A 227 7.73 -8.76 -6.45
N GLN A 228 8.85 -8.50 -7.13
CA GLN A 228 10.18 -8.89 -6.68
C GLN A 228 10.59 -8.25 -5.35
N ASP A 229 10.06 -7.08 -5.02
CA ASP A 229 10.34 -6.38 -3.75
C ASP A 229 9.50 -6.96 -2.60
N LEU A 230 8.31 -7.47 -2.91
CA LEU A 230 7.40 -8.06 -1.92
C LEU A 230 7.67 -9.53 -1.67
N HIS A 231 8.01 -10.27 -2.72
CA HIS A 231 8.19 -11.71 -2.71
C HIS A 231 9.27 -12.12 -3.72
N ALA A 232 10.53 -12.01 -3.32
CA ALA A 232 11.67 -12.42 -4.12
C ALA A 232 11.74 -13.96 -4.24
N ILE A 233 11.36 -14.49 -5.40
CA ILE A 233 11.38 -15.93 -5.68
C ILE A 233 12.32 -16.23 -6.84
N GLN A 234 13.30 -17.11 -6.60
CA GLN A 234 14.13 -17.68 -7.66
C GLN A 234 13.45 -18.92 -8.23
N PHE A 235 12.79 -18.78 -9.39
CA PHE A 235 11.95 -19.85 -9.96
C PHE A 235 12.72 -21.17 -10.18
N LYS A 236 13.99 -21.10 -10.59
CA LYS A 236 14.85 -22.27 -10.82
C LYS A 236 14.99 -23.13 -9.57
N GLU A 237 15.10 -22.52 -8.40
CA GLU A 237 15.14 -23.25 -7.13
C GLU A 237 13.76 -23.70 -6.69
N ALA A 238 12.74 -22.83 -6.85
CA ALA A 238 11.37 -23.11 -6.44
C ALA A 238 10.79 -24.34 -7.16
N TRP A 239 11.06 -24.50 -8.45
CA TRP A 239 10.54 -25.58 -9.28
C TRP A 239 11.13 -26.96 -8.97
N THR A 240 12.26 -27.03 -8.26
CA THR A 240 12.84 -28.30 -7.81
C THR A 240 12.21 -28.84 -6.54
N LYS A 241 11.37 -28.04 -5.87
CA LYS A 241 10.72 -28.39 -4.61
C LYS A 241 9.38 -29.10 -4.87
N GLU A 242 8.90 -29.80 -3.84
CA GLU A 242 7.58 -30.45 -3.88
C GLU A 242 6.46 -29.43 -4.12
N LYS A 243 5.34 -29.91 -4.67
CA LYS A 243 4.15 -29.10 -4.93
C LYS A 243 3.65 -28.45 -3.63
N LYS A 244 3.54 -27.12 -3.65
CA LYS A 244 2.98 -26.31 -2.56
C LYS A 244 1.52 -25.91 -2.84
N PRO A 245 0.76 -25.50 -1.81
CA PRO A 245 -0.50 -24.80 -2.00
C PRO A 245 -0.34 -23.58 -2.90
N LEU A 246 -1.36 -23.28 -3.71
CA LEU A 246 -1.39 -22.15 -4.62
C LEU A 246 -1.70 -20.87 -3.83
N GLN A 247 -0.65 -20.12 -3.51
CA GLN A 247 -0.73 -18.83 -2.84
C GLN A 247 -0.10 -17.76 -3.73
N ALA A 248 -0.79 -16.64 -3.93
CA ALA A 248 -0.32 -15.56 -4.79
C ALA A 248 -0.12 -14.28 -3.98
N THR A 249 1.10 -13.76 -3.95
CA THR A 249 1.35 -12.38 -3.48
C THR A 249 0.93 -11.41 -4.59
N VAL A 250 0.05 -10.47 -4.27
CA VAL A 250 -0.60 -9.61 -5.28
C VAL A 250 -0.39 -8.12 -5.06
N GLY A 251 0.12 -7.71 -3.89
CA GLY A 251 0.23 -6.30 -3.57
C GLY A 251 0.74 -6.01 -2.17
N LEU A 252 0.77 -4.73 -1.80
CA LEU A 252 1.13 -4.26 -0.47
C LEU A 252 -0.13 -3.76 0.25
N LEU A 253 -0.46 -4.39 1.37
CA LEU A 253 -1.58 -4.05 2.24
C LEU A 253 -1.17 -2.97 3.23
N ASP A 254 -2.03 -2.00 3.50
CA ASP A 254 -1.83 -1.01 4.57
C ASP A 254 -2.79 -1.24 5.72
N GLN A 255 -2.23 -1.48 6.90
CA GLN A 255 -2.97 -1.73 8.14
C GLN A 255 -2.63 -0.64 9.16
N PRO A 256 -3.26 0.54 9.08
CA PRO A 256 -2.98 1.66 9.99
C PRO A 256 -3.21 1.34 11.47
N GLU A 257 -4.11 0.39 11.76
CA GLU A 257 -4.41 -0.11 13.11
C GLU A 257 -3.29 -0.97 13.70
N LEU A 258 -2.52 -1.64 12.84
CA LEU A 258 -1.35 -2.42 13.23
C LEU A 258 -0.04 -1.65 13.04
N GLN A 259 -0.11 -0.41 12.52
CA GLN A 259 1.06 0.38 12.10
C GLN A 259 1.98 -0.42 11.17
N SER A 260 1.39 -1.17 10.25
CA SER A 260 2.11 -2.14 9.42
C SER A 260 1.67 -2.07 7.97
N GLN A 261 2.64 -2.21 7.06
CA GLN A 261 2.41 -2.47 5.64
C GLN A 261 3.02 -3.83 5.30
N THR A 262 2.20 -4.77 4.83
CA THR A 262 2.63 -6.17 4.61
C THR A 262 2.21 -6.67 3.24
N PRO A 263 2.93 -7.63 2.63
CA PRO A 263 2.50 -8.24 1.39
C PRO A 263 1.09 -8.87 1.50
N LEU A 264 0.18 -8.46 0.63
CA LEU A 264 -1.13 -9.07 0.45
C LEU A 264 -0.95 -10.38 -0.30
N THR A 265 -1.24 -11.49 0.37
CA THR A 265 -1.18 -12.84 -0.21
C THR A 265 -2.56 -13.48 -0.21
N LEU A 266 -2.96 -14.00 -1.36
CA LEU A 266 -4.23 -14.71 -1.57
C LEU A 266 -3.98 -16.21 -1.52
N ASP A 267 -4.69 -16.92 -0.64
CA ASP A 267 -4.63 -18.38 -0.59
C ASP A 267 -5.70 -19.00 -1.49
N ILE A 268 -5.36 -19.18 -2.78
CA ILE A 268 -6.28 -19.68 -3.80
C ILE A 268 -6.63 -21.15 -3.52
N SER A 269 -5.69 -21.93 -3.00
CA SER A 269 -5.95 -23.32 -2.62
C SER A 269 -6.96 -23.45 -1.48
N LYS A 270 -6.88 -22.57 -0.47
CA LYS A 270 -7.77 -22.60 0.70
C LYS A 270 -9.11 -21.90 0.46
N ASP A 271 -9.08 -20.70 -0.11
CA ASP A 271 -10.26 -19.84 -0.25
C ASP A 271 -10.98 -20.02 -1.59
N GLY A 272 -10.34 -20.72 -2.54
CA GLY A 272 -10.96 -21.26 -3.74
C GLY A 272 -10.84 -20.34 -4.95
N HIS A 273 -11.88 -19.55 -5.19
CA HIS A 273 -12.02 -18.72 -6.40
C HIS A 273 -11.83 -17.25 -6.05
N VAL A 274 -11.38 -16.45 -7.02
CA VAL A 274 -11.10 -15.01 -6.87
C VAL A 274 -11.91 -14.22 -7.89
N ALA A 275 -12.57 -13.14 -7.44
CA ALA A 275 -13.22 -12.18 -8.31
C ALA A 275 -12.69 -10.77 -8.05
N VAL A 276 -12.33 -10.08 -9.13
CA VAL A 276 -11.79 -8.71 -9.09
C VAL A 276 -12.72 -7.78 -9.85
N PHE A 277 -13.17 -6.72 -9.18
CA PHE A 277 -14.10 -5.76 -9.74
C PHE A 277 -13.45 -4.40 -9.85
N SER A 278 -13.65 -3.72 -10.97
CA SER A 278 -13.04 -2.41 -11.20
C SER A 278 -13.61 -1.72 -12.43
N SER A 279 -13.65 -0.38 -12.40
CA SER A 279 -13.92 0.41 -13.60
C SER A 279 -12.85 0.20 -14.69
N PRO A 280 -13.16 0.43 -15.99
CA PRO A 280 -12.18 0.33 -17.07
C PRO A 280 -10.94 1.20 -16.81
N GLY A 281 -9.75 0.68 -17.12
CA GLY A 281 -8.48 1.42 -16.97
C GLY A 281 -7.77 1.32 -15.61
N TYR A 282 -8.39 0.74 -14.58
CA TYR A 282 -7.84 0.75 -13.21
C TYR A 282 -7.13 -0.54 -12.77
N GLY A 283 -6.55 -1.29 -13.72
CA GLY A 283 -5.58 -2.34 -13.41
C GLY A 283 -6.10 -3.77 -13.28
N LYS A 284 -7.31 -4.10 -13.80
CA LYS A 284 -7.84 -5.48 -13.81
C LYS A 284 -6.88 -6.50 -14.44
N SER A 285 -6.47 -6.25 -15.69
CA SER A 285 -5.57 -7.16 -16.40
C SER A 285 -4.20 -7.23 -15.75
N THR A 286 -3.68 -6.09 -15.24
CA THR A 286 -2.42 -6.04 -14.50
C THR A 286 -2.48 -6.87 -13.23
N PHE A 287 -3.59 -6.83 -12.48
CA PHE A 287 -3.79 -7.68 -11.31
C PHE A 287 -3.70 -9.17 -11.67
N LEU A 288 -4.36 -9.58 -12.76
CA LEU A 288 -4.30 -10.96 -13.25
C LEU A 288 -2.87 -11.36 -13.66
N GLN A 289 -2.16 -10.47 -14.36
CA GLN A 289 -0.74 -10.67 -14.72
C GLN A 289 0.11 -10.88 -13.48
N SER A 290 -0.05 -10.05 -12.45
CA SER A 290 0.73 -10.13 -11.22
C SER A 290 0.47 -11.45 -10.49
N VAL A 291 -0.79 -11.87 -10.35
CA VAL A 291 -1.12 -13.17 -9.77
C VAL A 291 -0.43 -14.30 -10.55
N ILE A 292 -0.58 -14.31 -11.88
CA ILE A 292 -0.04 -15.40 -12.72
C ILE A 292 1.48 -15.45 -12.66
N MET A 293 2.16 -14.29 -12.74
CA MET A 293 3.62 -14.22 -12.65
C MET A 293 4.12 -14.71 -11.30
N ASP A 294 3.49 -14.30 -10.19
CA ASP A 294 3.87 -14.74 -8.86
C ASP A 294 3.74 -16.27 -8.71
N VAL A 295 2.60 -16.86 -9.11
CA VAL A 295 2.42 -18.31 -9.01
C VAL A 295 3.28 -19.10 -10.01
N ALA A 296 3.57 -18.56 -11.19
CA ALA A 296 4.46 -19.20 -12.17
C ALA A 296 5.91 -19.26 -11.67
N ARG A 297 6.36 -18.23 -10.94
CA ARG A 297 7.67 -18.25 -10.26
C ARG A 297 7.73 -19.31 -9.15
N GLN A 298 6.61 -19.59 -8.49
CA GLN A 298 6.56 -20.55 -7.38
C GLN A 298 6.45 -22.01 -7.79
N HIS A 299 5.73 -22.30 -8.88
CA HIS A 299 5.35 -23.66 -9.25
C HIS A 299 5.90 -24.04 -10.61
N SER A 300 6.36 -25.28 -10.80
CA SER A 300 6.73 -25.80 -12.12
C SER A 300 5.49 -26.04 -13.00
N PRO A 301 5.66 -26.13 -14.34
CA PRO A 301 4.58 -26.50 -15.26
C PRO A 301 3.95 -27.87 -14.99
N GLU A 302 4.66 -28.79 -14.33
CA GLU A 302 4.11 -30.06 -13.83
C GLU A 302 3.08 -29.87 -12.71
N HIS A 303 3.21 -28.82 -11.91
CA HIS A 303 2.39 -28.56 -10.73
C HIS A 303 1.27 -27.55 -10.98
N LEU A 304 1.39 -26.69 -11.99
CA LEU A 304 0.44 -25.63 -12.29
C LEU A 304 0.19 -25.50 -13.79
N HIS A 305 -1.09 -25.59 -14.18
CA HIS A 305 -1.55 -25.27 -15.53
C HIS A 305 -2.45 -24.04 -15.50
N VAL A 306 -2.24 -23.13 -16.44
CA VAL A 306 -3.01 -21.88 -16.56
C VAL A 306 -3.77 -21.87 -17.89
N TYR A 307 -5.06 -21.58 -17.85
CA TYR A 307 -5.87 -21.28 -19.03
C TYR A 307 -6.23 -19.79 -19.02
N LEU A 308 -5.93 -19.09 -20.11
CA LEU A 308 -6.20 -17.66 -20.24
C LEU A 308 -7.42 -17.44 -21.14
N LEU A 309 -8.49 -16.89 -20.59
CA LEU A 309 -9.68 -16.44 -21.32
C LEU A 309 -9.61 -14.91 -21.39
N ASP A 310 -9.08 -14.39 -22.50
CA ASP A 310 -8.85 -12.96 -22.70
C ASP A 310 -10.02 -12.36 -23.49
N PHE A 311 -11.08 -11.97 -22.78
CA PHE A 311 -12.28 -11.35 -23.37
C PHE A 311 -12.27 -9.81 -23.22
N GLY A 312 -11.11 -9.26 -22.86
CA GLY A 312 -10.89 -7.83 -22.69
C GLY A 312 -10.10 -7.23 -23.86
N THR A 313 -9.07 -6.45 -23.53
CA THR A 313 -8.24 -5.71 -24.49
C THR A 313 -6.89 -6.38 -24.72
N ASN A 314 -6.84 -7.71 -24.82
CA ASN A 314 -5.61 -8.49 -24.98
C ASN A 314 -4.61 -8.32 -23.82
N GLY A 315 -5.12 -8.08 -22.61
CA GLY A 315 -4.31 -7.83 -21.42
C GLY A 315 -3.50 -9.06 -20.98
N LEU A 316 -3.92 -10.27 -21.34
CA LEU A 316 -3.26 -11.51 -20.92
C LEU A 316 -2.24 -12.02 -21.95
N MET A 317 -2.21 -11.45 -23.16
CA MET A 317 -1.28 -11.83 -24.23
C MET A 317 0.21 -11.89 -23.84
N PRO A 318 0.76 -10.97 -23.00
CA PRO A 318 2.16 -11.04 -22.58
C PRO A 318 2.53 -12.36 -21.89
N LEU A 319 1.57 -12.99 -21.21
CA LEU A 319 1.77 -14.22 -20.43
C LEU A 319 1.84 -15.47 -21.30
N LYS A 320 1.51 -15.39 -22.60
CA LYS A 320 1.51 -16.53 -23.53
C LYS A 320 2.85 -17.28 -23.60
N SER A 321 3.95 -16.59 -23.30
CA SER A 321 5.30 -17.16 -23.32
C SER A 321 5.59 -18.09 -22.14
N LEU A 322 4.77 -18.10 -21.09
CA LEU A 322 4.97 -18.95 -19.92
C LEU A 322 4.72 -20.43 -20.27
N PRO A 323 5.59 -21.36 -19.83
CA PRO A 323 5.41 -22.80 -20.08
C PRO A 323 4.19 -23.40 -19.36
N HIS A 324 3.65 -22.71 -18.34
CA HIS A 324 2.45 -23.11 -17.60
C HIS A 324 1.15 -22.82 -18.36
N VAL A 325 1.20 -21.93 -19.37
CA VAL A 325 0.00 -21.53 -20.10
C VAL A 325 -0.36 -22.62 -21.09
N ALA A 326 -1.47 -23.29 -20.82
CA ALA A 326 -2.01 -24.34 -21.68
C ALA A 326 -2.49 -23.77 -23.01
N ASP A 327 -3.28 -22.71 -22.95
CA ASP A 327 -3.80 -22.02 -24.12
C ASP A 327 -4.32 -20.62 -23.75
N ILE A 328 -4.42 -19.76 -24.76
CA ILE A 328 -5.11 -18.47 -24.69
C ILE A 328 -6.30 -18.48 -25.65
N ILE A 329 -7.47 -18.12 -25.12
CA ILE A 329 -8.75 -18.15 -25.82
C ILE A 329 -9.33 -16.75 -25.82
N THR A 330 -9.59 -16.23 -27.01
CA THR A 330 -10.23 -14.94 -27.22
C THR A 330 -11.73 -15.13 -27.49
N LEU A 331 -12.52 -14.07 -27.30
CA LEU A 331 -13.99 -14.13 -27.36
C LEU A 331 -14.52 -14.55 -28.74
N ASP A 332 -13.80 -14.23 -29.81
CA ASP A 332 -14.12 -14.55 -31.20
C ASP A 332 -13.86 -16.03 -31.56
N GLN A 333 -13.08 -16.76 -30.75
CA GLN A 333 -12.73 -18.17 -30.97
C GLN A 333 -13.79 -19.12 -30.40
N VAL A 334 -15.04 -19.00 -30.87
CA VAL A 334 -16.21 -19.73 -30.36
C VAL A 334 -15.95 -21.25 -30.27
N GLU A 335 -15.49 -21.88 -31.36
CA GLU A 335 -15.21 -23.32 -31.39
C GLU A 335 -14.16 -23.74 -30.34
N LYS A 336 -13.11 -22.92 -30.16
CA LYS A 336 -12.05 -23.18 -29.19
C LYS A 336 -12.59 -23.07 -27.76
N CYS A 337 -13.43 -22.07 -27.49
CA CYS A 337 -14.09 -21.92 -26.20
C CYS A 337 -15.00 -23.12 -25.89
N GLU A 338 -15.83 -23.57 -26.84
CA GLU A 338 -16.67 -24.76 -26.65
C GLU A 338 -15.87 -26.04 -26.38
N LYS A 339 -14.72 -26.22 -27.05
CA LYS A 339 -13.81 -27.34 -26.80
C LYS A 339 -13.13 -27.24 -25.43
N PHE A 340 -12.76 -26.02 -25.02
CA PHE A 340 -12.25 -25.76 -23.68
C PHE A 340 -13.28 -26.11 -22.60
N LEU A 341 -14.52 -25.63 -22.73
CA LEU A 341 -15.60 -25.91 -21.77
C LEU A 341 -15.83 -27.42 -21.63
N ARG A 342 -15.89 -28.16 -22.75
CA ARG A 342 -15.97 -29.63 -22.74
C ARG A 342 -14.80 -30.28 -22.01
N ARG A 343 -13.57 -29.84 -22.27
CA ARG A 343 -12.37 -30.37 -21.60
C ARG A 343 -12.38 -30.13 -20.09
N ILE A 344 -12.84 -28.97 -19.64
CA ILE A 344 -12.95 -28.67 -18.21
C ILE A 344 -14.07 -29.50 -17.56
N GLU A 345 -15.20 -29.69 -18.25
CA GLU A 345 -16.29 -30.57 -17.80
C GLU A 345 -15.82 -32.03 -17.62
N ASP A 346 -15.07 -32.57 -18.59
CA ASP A 346 -14.47 -33.90 -18.50
C ASP A 346 -13.45 -33.99 -17.37
N LEU A 347 -12.57 -32.98 -17.23
CA LEU A 347 -11.57 -32.96 -16.16
C LEU A 347 -12.20 -32.91 -14.76
N LEU A 348 -13.26 -32.12 -14.58
CA LEU A 348 -14.05 -32.08 -13.33
C LEU A 348 -14.61 -33.47 -13.01
N LYS A 349 -15.18 -34.15 -14.01
CA LYS A 349 -15.75 -35.50 -13.87
C LYS A 349 -14.68 -36.53 -13.51
N ASP A 350 -13.56 -36.54 -14.23
CA ASP A 350 -12.46 -37.49 -14.03
C ASP A 350 -11.85 -37.34 -12.64
N ARG A 351 -11.55 -36.10 -12.21
CA ARG A 351 -10.99 -35.86 -10.88
C ARG A 351 -11.96 -36.25 -9.77
N LYS A 352 -13.26 -35.97 -9.90
CA LYS A 352 -14.25 -36.45 -8.92
C LYS A 352 -14.28 -37.97 -8.80
N GLN A 353 -14.17 -38.68 -9.92
CA GLN A 353 -14.09 -40.15 -9.90
C GLN A 353 -12.83 -40.63 -9.19
N LEU A 354 -11.68 -39.96 -9.40
CA LEU A 354 -10.44 -40.25 -8.67
C LEU A 354 -10.61 -40.04 -7.17
N LEU A 355 -11.14 -38.89 -6.74
CA LEU A 355 -11.38 -38.60 -5.32
C LEU A 355 -12.32 -39.64 -4.69
N SER A 356 -13.42 -39.99 -5.38
CA SER A 356 -14.38 -41.00 -4.94
C SER A 356 -13.76 -42.40 -4.82
N LYS A 357 -12.93 -42.80 -5.79
CA LYS A 357 -12.22 -44.09 -5.78
C LYS A 357 -11.32 -44.26 -4.56
N TYR A 358 -10.71 -43.18 -4.08
CA TYR A 358 -9.86 -43.17 -2.89
C TYR A 358 -10.60 -42.77 -1.60
N GLY A 359 -11.89 -42.43 -1.67
CA GLY A 359 -12.70 -42.05 -0.51
C GLY A 359 -12.27 -40.73 0.14
N VAL A 360 -11.70 -39.80 -0.62
CA VAL A 360 -11.17 -38.52 -0.13
C VAL A 360 -11.98 -37.32 -0.63
N ALA A 361 -11.94 -36.22 0.11
CA ALA A 361 -12.74 -35.03 -0.16
C ALA A 361 -12.01 -33.92 -0.94
N SER A 362 -10.69 -34.01 -1.09
CA SER A 362 -9.90 -32.98 -1.77
C SER A 362 -8.75 -33.57 -2.60
N LEU A 363 -8.25 -32.79 -3.56
CA LEU A 363 -7.09 -33.13 -4.37
C LEU A 363 -5.84 -33.35 -3.49
N GLU A 364 -5.61 -32.50 -2.49
CA GLU A 364 -4.48 -32.66 -1.58
C GLU A 364 -4.53 -34.01 -0.83
N MET A 365 -5.72 -34.42 -0.36
CA MET A 365 -5.90 -35.73 0.27
C MET A 365 -5.69 -36.87 -0.74
N TYR A 366 -6.12 -36.71 -1.99
CA TYR A 366 -5.85 -37.65 -3.06
C TYR A 366 -4.35 -37.84 -3.26
N GLU A 367 -3.60 -36.75 -3.45
CA GLU A 367 -2.15 -36.79 -3.70
C GLU A 367 -1.40 -37.46 -2.53
N ARG A 368 -1.81 -37.18 -1.28
CA ARG A 368 -1.24 -37.82 -0.09
C ARG A 368 -1.51 -39.34 -0.05
N ALA A 369 -2.70 -39.76 -0.46
CA ALA A 369 -3.16 -41.16 -0.43
C ALA A 369 -2.64 -42.00 -1.60
N SER A 370 -2.64 -41.43 -2.82
CA SER A 370 -2.22 -42.11 -4.06
C SER A 370 -0.71 -42.02 -4.31
N LYS A 371 -0.04 -41.01 -3.72
CA LYS A 371 1.35 -40.59 -4.06
C LYS A 371 1.52 -40.09 -5.50
N GLU A 372 0.41 -39.86 -6.20
CA GLU A 372 0.39 -39.27 -7.54
C GLU A 372 0.02 -37.79 -7.41
N VAL A 373 0.90 -36.92 -7.91
CA VAL A 373 0.70 -35.48 -7.92
C VAL A 373 0.00 -35.08 -9.21
N LEU A 374 -1.06 -34.28 -9.11
CA LEU A 374 -1.79 -33.75 -10.25
C LEU A 374 -1.62 -32.24 -10.34
N PRO A 375 -1.54 -31.64 -11.54
CA PRO A 375 -1.39 -30.20 -11.67
C PRO A 375 -2.62 -29.47 -11.12
N THR A 376 -2.41 -28.38 -10.37
CA THR A 376 -3.48 -27.44 -10.07
C THR A 376 -3.84 -26.67 -11.33
N ILE A 377 -5.13 -26.52 -11.63
CA ILE A 377 -5.61 -25.79 -12.80
C ILE A 377 -6.08 -24.41 -12.35
N LEU A 378 -5.52 -23.35 -12.93
CA LEU A 378 -5.99 -21.98 -12.75
C LEU A 378 -6.62 -21.49 -14.05
N ILE A 379 -7.92 -21.26 -14.04
CA ILE A 379 -8.64 -20.65 -15.14
C ILE A 379 -8.72 -19.15 -14.86
N THR A 380 -8.10 -18.34 -15.71
CA THR A 380 -8.08 -16.89 -15.58
C THR A 380 -8.94 -16.26 -16.67
N LEU A 381 -9.95 -15.50 -16.27
CA LEU A 381 -10.91 -14.84 -17.14
C LEU A 381 -10.81 -13.32 -17.01
N ASP A 382 -10.34 -12.65 -18.06
CA ASP A 382 -10.38 -11.19 -18.12
C ASP A 382 -11.67 -10.73 -18.79
N ASN A 383 -12.43 -9.88 -18.09
CA ASN A 383 -13.66 -9.25 -18.54
C ASN A 383 -14.87 -10.21 -18.72
N TYR A 384 -15.41 -10.72 -17.61
CA TYR A 384 -16.62 -11.57 -17.58
C TYR A 384 -17.81 -10.93 -18.31
N ASP A 385 -17.95 -9.60 -18.26
CA ASP A 385 -19.04 -8.84 -18.87
C ASP A 385 -19.23 -9.16 -20.36
N ALA A 386 -18.13 -9.37 -21.09
CA ALA A 386 -18.15 -9.60 -22.53
C ALA A 386 -18.79 -10.94 -22.94
N VAL A 387 -18.87 -11.91 -22.02
CA VAL A 387 -19.45 -13.23 -22.32
C VAL A 387 -20.95 -13.16 -22.59
N ARG A 388 -21.63 -12.14 -22.07
CA ARG A 388 -23.11 -12.01 -22.19
C ARG A 388 -23.60 -11.92 -23.63
N GLU A 389 -22.76 -11.45 -24.54
CA GLU A 389 -23.08 -11.28 -25.97
C GLU A 389 -22.54 -12.44 -26.82
N ALA A 390 -21.84 -13.40 -26.21
CA ALA A 390 -21.23 -14.52 -26.91
C ALA A 390 -22.25 -15.61 -27.26
N GLY A 391 -22.07 -16.25 -28.42
CA GLY A 391 -22.93 -17.35 -28.88
C GLY A 391 -22.89 -18.61 -27.99
N PHE A 392 -21.94 -18.70 -27.06
CA PHE A 392 -21.72 -19.84 -26.16
C PHE A 392 -22.07 -19.53 -24.69
N VAL A 393 -22.78 -18.43 -24.42
CA VAL A 393 -23.06 -17.93 -23.06
C VAL A 393 -23.76 -18.97 -22.15
N GLU A 394 -24.72 -19.73 -22.66
CA GLU A 394 -25.49 -20.69 -21.84
C GLU A 394 -24.60 -21.82 -21.29
N ASP A 395 -23.79 -22.42 -22.16
CA ASP A 395 -22.84 -23.47 -21.76
C ASP A 395 -21.74 -22.91 -20.88
N PHE A 396 -21.25 -21.70 -21.18
CA PHE A 396 -20.26 -21.04 -20.35
C PHE A 396 -20.77 -20.80 -18.92
N GLU A 397 -21.94 -20.18 -18.77
CA GLU A 397 -22.53 -19.90 -17.46
C GLU A 397 -22.79 -21.20 -16.68
N ARG A 398 -23.25 -22.27 -17.36
CA ARG A 398 -23.45 -23.59 -16.76
C ARG A 398 -22.15 -24.17 -16.20
N ILE A 399 -21.07 -24.16 -16.99
CA ILE A 399 -19.78 -24.74 -16.60
C ILE A 399 -19.07 -23.88 -15.56
N ILE A 400 -19.07 -22.54 -15.69
CA ILE A 400 -18.50 -21.65 -14.67
C ILE A 400 -19.23 -21.82 -13.33
N ALA A 401 -20.56 -21.89 -13.33
CA ALA A 401 -21.35 -22.16 -12.12
C ALA A 401 -21.03 -23.53 -11.49
N GLN A 402 -20.64 -24.51 -12.32
CA GLN A 402 -20.17 -25.81 -11.83
C GLN A 402 -18.76 -25.72 -11.21
N ILE A 403 -17.83 -25.03 -11.88
CA ILE A 403 -16.45 -24.83 -11.39
C ILE A 403 -16.45 -24.13 -10.04
N VAL A 404 -17.20 -23.04 -9.87
CA VAL A 404 -17.21 -22.31 -8.58
C VAL A 404 -17.80 -23.10 -7.41
N ARG A 405 -18.66 -24.09 -7.69
CA ARG A 405 -19.26 -24.94 -6.66
C ARG A 405 -18.38 -26.13 -6.27
N GLU A 406 -17.66 -26.70 -7.24
CA GLU A 406 -17.08 -28.04 -7.09
C GLU A 406 -15.58 -28.09 -7.45
N GLY A 407 -15.08 -27.07 -8.15
CA GLY A 407 -13.73 -27.03 -8.72
C GLY A 407 -12.63 -26.99 -7.68
N ALA A 408 -12.79 -26.18 -6.62
CA ALA A 408 -11.75 -26.03 -5.59
C ALA A 408 -11.36 -27.37 -4.94
N ALA A 409 -12.33 -28.24 -4.66
CA ALA A 409 -12.07 -29.56 -4.08
C ALA A 409 -11.22 -30.46 -4.99
N VAL A 410 -11.36 -30.31 -6.31
CA VAL A 410 -10.59 -31.09 -7.30
C VAL A 410 -9.38 -30.31 -7.87
N GLY A 411 -8.98 -29.21 -7.24
CA GLY A 411 -7.84 -28.39 -7.64
C GLY A 411 -8.04 -27.69 -8.99
N ILE A 412 -9.25 -27.25 -9.28
CA ILE A 412 -9.59 -26.36 -10.41
C ILE A 412 -10.09 -25.04 -9.82
N HIS A 413 -9.31 -23.98 -10.01
CA HIS A 413 -9.56 -22.66 -9.48
C HIS A 413 -9.95 -21.70 -10.61
N LEU A 414 -10.73 -20.69 -10.24
CA LEU A 414 -11.21 -19.66 -11.17
C LEU A 414 -10.79 -18.32 -10.59
N MET A 415 -10.10 -17.53 -11.40
CA MET A 415 -9.84 -16.13 -11.16
C MET A 415 -10.50 -15.34 -12.29
N LEU A 416 -11.37 -14.40 -11.95
CA LEU A 416 -12.08 -13.62 -12.96
C LEU A 416 -12.04 -12.13 -12.65
N THR A 417 -12.16 -11.31 -13.69
CA THR A 417 -12.40 -9.88 -13.58
C THR A 417 -13.77 -9.51 -14.14
N ALA A 418 -14.38 -8.47 -13.59
CA ALA A 418 -15.60 -7.90 -14.11
C ALA A 418 -15.62 -6.39 -13.88
N THR A 419 -16.42 -5.65 -14.66
CA THR A 419 -16.57 -4.20 -14.46
C THR A 419 -17.33 -3.88 -13.18
N ARG A 420 -18.31 -4.72 -12.84
CA ARG A 420 -19.20 -4.57 -11.68
C ARG A 420 -19.51 -5.94 -11.07
N GLN A 421 -19.85 -5.96 -9.78
CA GLN A 421 -20.21 -7.19 -9.07
C GLN A 421 -21.48 -7.85 -9.63
N ASN A 422 -22.47 -7.04 -10.02
CA ASN A 422 -23.74 -7.51 -10.59
C ASN A 422 -23.62 -8.02 -12.05
N ALA A 423 -22.43 -7.93 -12.65
CA ALA A 423 -22.15 -8.59 -13.92
C ALA A 423 -22.17 -10.12 -13.76
N LEU A 424 -21.79 -10.62 -12.59
CA LEU A 424 -21.82 -12.04 -12.27
C LEU A 424 -23.25 -12.52 -12.01
N ARG A 425 -23.54 -13.74 -12.47
CA ARG A 425 -24.75 -14.46 -12.04
C ARG A 425 -24.69 -14.72 -10.54
N VAL A 426 -25.85 -14.70 -9.89
CA VAL A 426 -25.97 -14.90 -8.43
C VAL A 426 -25.24 -16.15 -7.96
N GLN A 427 -25.40 -17.28 -8.66
CA GLN A 427 -24.74 -18.55 -8.30
C GLN A 427 -23.21 -18.48 -8.40
N VAL A 428 -22.67 -17.65 -9.29
CA VAL A 428 -21.23 -17.45 -9.43
C VAL A 428 -20.74 -16.55 -8.30
N ASN A 429 -21.40 -15.41 -8.11
CA ASN A 429 -21.03 -14.43 -7.09
C ASN A 429 -21.01 -15.03 -5.66
N THR A 430 -22.05 -15.79 -5.27
CA THR A 430 -22.17 -16.29 -3.89
C THR A 430 -21.20 -17.42 -3.54
N ASN A 431 -20.58 -18.08 -4.53
CA ASN A 431 -19.60 -19.14 -4.31
C ASN A 431 -18.14 -18.65 -4.37
N ILE A 432 -17.91 -17.40 -4.77
CA ILE A 432 -16.57 -16.79 -4.79
C ILE A 432 -16.35 -16.05 -3.47
N LYS A 433 -15.50 -16.61 -2.61
CA LYS A 433 -15.18 -16.04 -1.28
C LYS A 433 -14.26 -14.83 -1.36
N LEU A 434 -13.19 -14.92 -2.16
CA LEU A 434 -12.22 -13.85 -2.30
C LEU A 434 -12.74 -12.85 -3.33
N GLN A 435 -13.23 -11.72 -2.85
CA GLN A 435 -13.70 -10.62 -3.68
C GLN A 435 -12.87 -9.37 -3.41
N ILE A 436 -12.39 -8.77 -4.49
CA ILE A 436 -11.49 -7.63 -4.45
C ILE A 436 -12.12 -6.50 -5.26
N ALA A 437 -12.16 -5.31 -4.69
CA ALA A 437 -12.58 -4.10 -5.39
C ALA A 437 -11.35 -3.24 -5.64
N LEU A 438 -10.92 -3.09 -6.90
CA LEU A 438 -9.99 -2.00 -7.25
C LEU A 438 -10.81 -0.70 -7.37
N TYR A 439 -10.20 0.38 -7.85
CA TYR A 439 -10.93 1.63 -8.05
C TYR A 439 -12.19 1.43 -8.91
N MET A 440 -13.29 1.98 -8.40
CA MET A 440 -14.62 2.00 -9.01
C MET A 440 -15.14 3.42 -8.95
N ILE A 441 -15.71 3.91 -10.06
CA ILE A 441 -16.27 5.27 -10.14
C ILE A 441 -17.41 5.47 -9.12
N ASP A 442 -18.22 4.42 -8.88
CA ASP A 442 -19.23 4.42 -7.83
C ASP A 442 -18.68 3.77 -6.55
N GLU A 443 -18.38 4.60 -5.54
CA GLU A 443 -17.90 4.13 -4.24
C GLU A 443 -18.87 3.14 -3.57
N ALA A 444 -20.18 3.24 -3.83
CA ALA A 444 -21.16 2.33 -3.23
C ALA A 444 -20.97 0.88 -3.70
N GLU A 445 -20.51 0.67 -4.94
CA GLU A 445 -20.22 -0.67 -5.46
C GLU A 445 -19.03 -1.30 -4.73
N SER A 446 -17.97 -0.55 -4.45
CA SER A 446 -16.82 -1.06 -3.69
C SER A 446 -17.23 -1.52 -2.28
N ARG A 447 -18.10 -0.75 -1.60
CA ARG A 447 -18.64 -1.11 -0.27
C ARG A 447 -19.56 -2.32 -0.30
N ALA A 448 -20.28 -2.55 -1.40
CA ALA A 448 -21.09 -3.75 -1.57
C ALA A 448 -20.24 -5.02 -1.68
N ILE A 449 -19.01 -4.89 -2.19
CA ILE A 449 -18.06 -6.00 -2.36
C ILE A 449 -17.33 -6.31 -1.04
N VAL A 450 -16.64 -5.32 -0.47
CA VAL A 450 -15.77 -5.57 0.71
C VAL A 450 -16.50 -5.41 2.04
N GLY A 451 -17.69 -4.82 2.04
CA GLY A 451 -18.46 -4.50 3.23
C GLY A 451 -18.40 -3.01 3.60
N ARG A 452 -19.14 -2.65 4.66
CA ARG A 452 -19.26 -1.27 5.12
C ARG A 452 -17.90 -0.74 5.60
N THR A 453 -17.45 0.36 5.02
CA THR A 453 -16.21 1.05 5.40
C THR A 453 -16.31 2.54 5.05
N GLU A 454 -15.54 3.36 5.77
CA GLU A 454 -15.32 4.79 5.48
C GLU A 454 -14.09 5.01 4.59
N LEU A 455 -13.30 3.94 4.35
CA LEU A 455 -12.14 3.99 3.49
C LEU A 455 -12.54 4.30 2.05
N LYS A 456 -11.77 5.18 1.42
CA LYS A 456 -11.92 5.54 0.01
C LYS A 456 -10.76 4.98 -0.79
N ILE A 457 -11.07 4.50 -1.98
CA ILE A 457 -10.07 4.07 -2.94
C ILE A 457 -9.65 5.32 -3.70
N GLU A 458 -8.36 5.68 -3.61
CA GLU A 458 -7.81 6.75 -4.44
C GLU A 458 -7.91 6.39 -5.92
N GLU A 459 -8.07 7.41 -6.78
CA GLU A 459 -8.17 7.25 -8.24
C GLU A 459 -6.81 6.90 -8.86
N LEU A 460 -6.32 5.71 -8.54
CA LEU A 460 -5.02 5.21 -8.94
C LEU A 460 -5.17 3.77 -9.45
N ALA A 461 -4.51 3.45 -10.56
CA ALA A 461 -4.52 2.10 -11.10
C ALA A 461 -3.89 1.10 -10.12
N GLY A 462 -4.57 -0.02 -9.88
CA GLY A 462 -4.11 -1.05 -8.94
C GLY A 462 -4.39 -0.74 -7.47
N ARG A 463 -4.83 0.47 -7.11
CA ARG A 463 -5.33 0.78 -5.76
C ARG A 463 -6.66 0.07 -5.55
N GLY A 464 -6.83 -0.57 -4.39
CA GLY A 464 -8.04 -1.32 -4.09
C GLY A 464 -8.30 -1.54 -2.62
N LEU A 465 -9.47 -2.13 -2.36
CA LEU A 465 -9.90 -2.66 -1.08
C LEU A 465 -10.03 -4.18 -1.16
N VAL A 466 -9.60 -4.83 -0.09
CA VAL A 466 -9.80 -6.27 0.15
C VAL A 466 -10.35 -6.45 1.56
N LYS A 467 -11.19 -7.46 1.75
CA LYS A 467 -11.67 -7.86 3.07
C LYS A 467 -10.82 -9.02 3.58
N ILE A 468 -9.96 -8.75 4.57
CA ILE A 468 -9.26 -9.80 5.33
C ILE A 468 -10.10 -10.10 6.56
N ASP A 469 -9.94 -9.31 7.62
CA ASP A 469 -10.86 -9.27 8.76
C ASP A 469 -11.84 -8.10 8.59
N GLU A 470 -11.28 -6.93 8.27
CA GLU A 470 -11.99 -5.70 7.94
C GLU A 470 -11.57 -5.20 6.54
N PRO A 471 -12.39 -4.35 5.89
CA PRO A 471 -11.99 -3.71 4.63
C PRO A 471 -10.68 -2.95 4.80
N THR A 472 -9.69 -3.30 3.99
CA THR A 472 -8.32 -2.80 4.10
C THR A 472 -7.81 -2.35 2.73
N ILE A 473 -7.12 -1.20 2.68
CA ILE A 473 -6.55 -0.66 1.43
C ILE A 473 -5.27 -1.41 1.07
N PHE A 474 -5.08 -1.65 -0.22
CA PHE A 474 -3.82 -2.18 -0.74
C PHE A 474 -3.45 -1.53 -2.08
N GLN A 475 -2.17 -1.65 -2.45
CA GLN A 475 -1.68 -1.39 -3.80
C GLN A 475 -1.37 -2.71 -4.50
N THR A 476 -1.96 -2.95 -5.67
CA THR A 476 -1.59 -4.08 -6.53
C THR A 476 -0.14 -3.93 -6.98
N ALA A 477 0.66 -4.97 -6.78
CA ALA A 477 2.02 -5.00 -7.27
C ALA A 477 2.03 -5.19 -8.79
N LEU A 478 3.00 -4.60 -9.46
CA LEU A 478 3.29 -4.81 -10.86
C LEU A 478 4.06 -6.13 -11.04
N PRO A 479 3.81 -6.87 -12.13
CA PRO A 479 4.36 -8.21 -12.32
C PRO A 479 5.90 -8.24 -12.34
N THR A 480 6.51 -7.17 -12.87
CA THR A 480 7.95 -6.98 -13.04
C THR A 480 8.26 -5.48 -12.99
N ASP A 481 9.54 -5.15 -12.79
CA ASP A 481 10.08 -3.82 -12.95
C ASP A 481 9.87 -3.24 -14.36
N GLY A 482 9.84 -1.90 -14.43
CA GLY A 482 9.61 -1.15 -15.66
C GLY A 482 8.67 0.03 -15.43
N GLU A 483 9.14 1.25 -15.73
CA GLU A 483 8.37 2.48 -15.54
C GLU A 483 7.17 2.55 -16.49
N ASP A 484 7.37 2.19 -17.76
CA ASP A 484 6.32 2.20 -18.78
C ASP A 484 5.71 0.81 -19.06
N VAL A 485 4.55 0.81 -19.72
CA VAL A 485 3.78 -0.40 -20.00
C VAL A 485 4.51 -1.34 -20.97
N LEU A 486 5.22 -0.81 -21.96
CA LEU A 486 5.89 -1.63 -22.99
C LEU A 486 7.07 -2.37 -22.39
N THR A 487 7.91 -1.69 -21.62
CA THR A 487 9.03 -2.29 -20.89
C THR A 487 8.53 -3.43 -19.99
N ARG A 488 7.41 -3.24 -19.27
CA ARG A 488 6.82 -4.33 -18.46
C ARG A 488 6.36 -5.51 -19.31
N ILE A 489 5.75 -5.28 -20.47
CA ILE A 489 5.34 -6.37 -21.38
C ILE A 489 6.57 -7.14 -21.88
N GLU A 490 7.62 -6.43 -22.27
CA GLU A 490 8.89 -7.03 -22.72
C GLU A 490 9.52 -7.88 -21.61
N ASN A 491 9.56 -7.37 -20.38
CA ASN A 491 10.10 -8.07 -19.23
C ASN A 491 9.30 -9.33 -18.87
N ILE A 492 7.95 -9.26 -18.86
CA ILE A 492 7.08 -10.45 -18.67
C ILE A 492 7.39 -11.50 -19.74
N GLN A 493 7.50 -11.09 -21.00
CA GLN A 493 7.78 -12.01 -22.11
C GLN A 493 9.19 -12.58 -22.07
N ALA A 494 10.18 -11.79 -21.64
CA ALA A 494 11.56 -12.22 -21.49
C ALA A 494 11.68 -13.26 -20.39
N GLU A 495 11.09 -13.00 -19.21
CA GLU A 495 11.06 -13.95 -18.10
C GLU A 495 10.29 -15.23 -18.49
N GLY A 496 9.15 -15.09 -19.18
CA GLY A 496 8.40 -16.25 -19.66
C GLY A 496 9.18 -17.12 -20.64
N LYS A 497 9.96 -16.53 -21.56
CA LYS A 497 10.87 -17.27 -22.46
C LYS A 497 12.02 -17.92 -21.71
N GLU A 498 12.56 -17.28 -20.67
CA GLU A 498 13.59 -17.88 -19.83
C GLU A 498 13.04 -19.12 -19.11
N MET A 499 11.84 -18.99 -18.52
CA MET A 499 11.08 -20.08 -17.91
C MET A 499 10.83 -21.23 -18.89
N ASP A 500 10.38 -20.91 -20.11
CA ASP A 500 10.11 -21.91 -21.16
C ASP A 500 11.37 -22.63 -21.64
N SER A 501 12.50 -21.91 -21.72
CA SER A 501 13.78 -22.49 -22.12
C SER A 501 14.41 -23.35 -21.02
N PHE A 502 14.13 -23.03 -19.75
CA PHE A 502 14.62 -23.78 -18.60
C PHE A 502 13.85 -25.09 -18.38
N TRP A 503 12.55 -25.13 -18.73
CA TRP A 503 11.71 -26.30 -18.49
C TRP A 503 11.81 -27.36 -19.60
N ASP A 504 12.26 -28.56 -19.24
CA ASP A 504 12.39 -29.74 -20.12
C ASP A 504 11.33 -30.83 -19.87
N GLY A 505 10.52 -30.70 -18.82
CA GLY A 505 9.47 -31.66 -18.44
C GLY A 505 8.18 -31.56 -19.27
N GLU A 506 7.14 -32.28 -18.82
CA GLU A 506 5.83 -32.23 -19.49
C GLU A 506 5.20 -30.85 -19.38
N ARG A 507 4.46 -30.46 -20.42
CA ARG A 507 3.78 -29.16 -20.53
C ARG A 507 2.28 -29.37 -20.69
N PRO A 508 1.45 -28.43 -20.23
CA PRO A 508 0.03 -28.49 -20.45
C PRO A 508 -0.30 -28.50 -21.95
N LYS A 509 -1.20 -29.41 -22.34
CA LYS A 509 -1.64 -29.52 -23.74
C LYS A 509 -2.63 -28.41 -24.08
N ALA A 510 -2.38 -27.69 -25.16
CA ALA A 510 -3.31 -26.72 -25.76
C ALA A 510 -4.67 -27.34 -26.13
N ILE A 511 -5.66 -26.49 -26.40
CA ILE A 511 -6.98 -26.93 -26.85
C ILE A 511 -6.86 -27.41 -28.30
N PRO A 512 -7.27 -28.64 -28.62
CA PRO A 512 -7.05 -29.22 -29.94
C PRO A 512 -7.91 -28.50 -31.00
N MET A 513 -7.25 -27.78 -31.88
CA MET A 513 -7.86 -27.12 -33.03
C MET A 513 -7.42 -27.79 -34.32
N VAL A 514 -8.37 -27.91 -35.26
CA VAL A 514 -8.03 -28.31 -36.62
C VAL A 514 -7.47 -27.05 -37.31
N PRO A 515 -6.26 -27.09 -37.89
CA PRO A 515 -5.74 -25.95 -38.63
C PRO A 515 -6.63 -25.67 -39.86
N GLU A 516 -6.71 -24.40 -40.29
CA GLU A 516 -7.50 -24.01 -41.46
C GLU A 516 -7.11 -24.79 -42.71
N VAL A 517 -5.82 -25.11 -42.84
CA VAL A 517 -5.29 -26.00 -43.86
C VAL A 517 -4.58 -27.14 -43.13
N LEU A 518 -5.14 -28.35 -43.26
CA LEU A 518 -4.54 -29.57 -42.74
C LEU A 518 -3.95 -30.37 -43.90
N GLU A 519 -2.62 -30.31 -44.07
CA GLU A 519 -1.96 -31.14 -45.06
C GLU A 519 -1.92 -32.60 -44.59
N TYR A 520 -2.20 -33.55 -45.50
CA TYR A 520 -2.19 -34.97 -45.16
C TYR A 520 -0.86 -35.43 -44.54
N LYS A 521 0.27 -34.88 -45.02
CA LYS A 521 1.61 -35.17 -44.49
C LYS A 521 1.81 -34.70 -43.05
N GLU A 522 1.23 -33.56 -42.70
CA GLU A 522 1.28 -33.03 -41.33
C GLU A 522 0.38 -33.84 -40.41
N PHE A 523 -0.83 -34.16 -40.87
CA PHE A 523 -1.80 -34.95 -40.11
C PHE A 523 -1.27 -36.33 -39.70
N ILE A 524 -0.63 -37.07 -40.61
CA ILE A 524 0.00 -38.38 -40.31
C ILE A 524 1.26 -38.27 -39.46
N ALA A 525 1.88 -37.08 -39.40
CA ALA A 525 3.04 -36.84 -38.57
C ALA A 525 2.67 -36.55 -37.11
N TRP A 526 1.41 -36.21 -36.80
CA TRP A 526 0.95 -35.93 -35.45
C TRP A 526 1.16 -37.15 -34.53
N PRO A 527 1.65 -36.96 -33.29
CA PRO A 527 1.93 -38.05 -32.35
C PRO A 527 0.71 -38.94 -32.07
N GLU A 528 -0.47 -38.35 -31.89
CA GLU A 528 -1.73 -39.06 -31.68
C GLU A 528 -2.13 -39.87 -32.91
N THR A 529 -2.01 -39.28 -34.11
CA THR A 529 -2.31 -39.97 -35.37
C THR A 529 -1.39 -41.16 -35.58
N ARG A 530 -0.08 -41.03 -35.29
CA ARG A 530 0.87 -42.14 -35.34
C ARG A 530 0.50 -43.26 -34.37
N LYS A 531 0.13 -42.93 -33.13
CA LYS A 531 -0.33 -43.93 -32.15
C LYS A 531 -1.58 -44.69 -32.62
N ILE A 532 -2.51 -44.01 -33.29
CA ILE A 532 -3.73 -44.62 -33.84
C ILE A 532 -3.40 -45.54 -35.02
N ILE A 533 -2.53 -45.09 -35.93
CA ILE A 533 -2.04 -45.88 -37.08
C ILE A 533 -1.28 -47.13 -36.59
N GLU A 534 -0.41 -46.99 -35.58
CA GLU A 534 0.32 -48.09 -34.96
C GLU A 534 -0.61 -49.07 -34.24
N ALA A 535 -1.75 -48.59 -33.72
CA ALA A 535 -2.80 -49.42 -33.15
C ALA A 535 -3.71 -50.09 -34.21
N GLY A 536 -3.44 -49.90 -35.50
CA GLY A 536 -4.15 -50.53 -36.62
C GLY A 536 -5.59 -50.04 -36.82
N LYS A 537 -5.89 -48.80 -36.38
CA LYS A 537 -7.22 -48.20 -36.48
C LYS A 537 -7.32 -47.13 -37.55
#